data_AF-A0A8T6HFA2-F1
#
_entry.id   AF-A0A8T6HFA2-F1
#
_cell.length_a   1.000
_cell.length_b   1.000
_cell.length_c   1.000
_cell.angle_alpha   90.00
_cell.angle_beta   90.00
_cell.angle_gamma   90.00
#
_symmetry.space_group_name_H-M   'P 1'
#
loop_
_entity.id
_entity.type
_entity.pdbx_description
1 polymer ?
#
loop_
_entity_poly.entity_id
_entity_poly.type
_entity_poly.pdbx_seq_one_letter_code
_entity_poly.pdbx_strand_id
1 'polypeptide(L)'
;MTPSSSRRRWERSPIRCARSGASTANGSSFRASGVIDVPFGRRATGRHTPSSAGGQSERDWSDAQRLLYWWQAERELLLKTLAAVPEDQIDEPLADGAWSPKGIAAHRLFWEAEERAAIEEHLGGAFPSLLDFPTRRIDSTNAAAVASLGDRRLSALIRAVQDLRGRTVTLVERIPEADLNSQGNPARILLGVALEHDREHRRELEAKFGPTSPDE
;
A
#
# COMPACT_ATOMS: atom_id res chain seq x y z
N MET A 1 48.15 0.44 -2.66
CA MET A 1 46.99 1.00 -3.38
C MET A 1 45.82 0.04 -3.16
N THR A 2 44.88 0.42 -2.31
CA THR A 2 43.64 -0.32 -2.01
C THR A 2 42.49 0.66 -2.18
N PRO A 3 41.41 0.32 -2.93
CA PRO A 3 40.29 1.22 -3.06
C PRO A 3 39.40 1.12 -1.81
N SER A 4 39.20 2.29 -1.19
CA SER A 4 38.30 2.52 -0.08
C SER A 4 36.85 2.30 -0.53
N SER A 5 36.16 1.33 0.09
CA SER A 5 34.74 1.08 -0.11
C SER A 5 33.92 2.01 0.79
N SER A 6 33.53 3.15 0.24
CA SER A 6 32.56 4.05 0.88
C SER A 6 31.18 3.38 0.92
N ARG A 7 30.84 2.75 2.05
CA ARG A 7 29.45 2.37 2.36
C ARG A 7 28.63 3.65 2.49
N ARG A 8 27.85 4.00 1.47
CA ARG A 8 26.87 5.08 1.57
C ARG A 8 25.73 4.61 2.47
N ARG A 9 25.59 5.28 3.61
CA ARG A 9 24.44 5.20 4.51
C ARG A 9 23.33 6.01 3.84
N TRP A 10 22.32 5.33 3.31
CA TRP A 10 21.20 5.98 2.63
C TRP A 10 20.12 6.33 3.65
N GLU A 11 19.97 7.63 3.89
CA GLU A 11 18.87 8.18 4.67
C GLU A 11 17.57 8.12 3.87
N ARG A 12 16.50 7.73 4.57
CA ARG A 12 15.18 7.37 4.06
C ARG A 12 14.52 8.55 3.34
N SER A 13 14.14 8.37 2.07
CA SER A 13 13.17 9.24 1.41
C SER A 13 11.85 8.47 1.28
N PRO A 14 10.76 8.88 1.97
CA PRO A 14 9.47 8.22 1.83
C PRO A 14 8.84 8.54 0.48
N ILE A 15 8.37 7.50 -0.22
CA ILE A 15 7.42 7.64 -1.33
C ILE A 15 6.14 8.22 -0.72
N ARG A 16 5.78 9.44 -1.10
CA ARG A 16 4.50 10.06 -0.75
C ARG A 16 3.58 10.00 -1.95
N CYS A 17 2.28 9.75 -1.72
CA CYS A 17 1.23 10.16 -2.65
C CYS A 17 1.43 11.65 -2.96
N ALA A 18 1.82 11.94 -4.19
CA ALA A 18 1.60 13.28 -4.73
C ALA A 18 0.11 13.41 -5.07
N ARG A 19 -0.40 14.65 -4.93
CA ARG A 19 -1.82 14.98 -5.00
C ARG A 19 -2.16 15.31 -6.45
N SER A 20 -3.09 14.57 -7.06
CA SER A 20 -3.73 14.97 -8.31
C SER A 20 -4.67 16.16 -8.08
N GLY A 21 -4.10 17.37 -8.01
CA GLY A 21 -4.87 18.61 -8.04
C GLY A 21 -5.21 18.98 -9.48
N ALA A 22 -6.48 18.87 -9.86
CA ALA A 22 -7.02 19.71 -10.92
C ALA A 22 -6.82 21.18 -10.48
N SER A 23 -6.08 21.94 -11.29
CA SER A 23 -5.77 23.33 -11.00
C SER A 23 -7.06 24.15 -10.90
N THR A 24 -7.44 24.54 -9.69
CA THR A 24 -8.27 25.73 -9.48
C THR A 24 -7.40 26.78 -8.80
N ALA A 25 -7.27 27.91 -9.48
CA ALA A 25 -6.52 29.06 -9.02
C ALA A 25 -7.14 29.58 -7.72
N ASN A 26 -6.43 29.42 -6.59
CA ASN A 26 -6.26 30.46 -5.59
C ASN A 26 -5.20 30.04 -4.58
N GLY A 27 -4.18 30.90 -4.44
CA GLY A 27 -3.03 30.66 -3.60
C GLY A 27 -3.41 30.53 -2.12
N SER A 28 -3.04 29.41 -1.52
CA SER A 28 -2.73 29.36 -0.10
C SER A 28 -1.72 28.26 0.15
N SER A 29 -0.48 28.67 0.45
CA SER A 29 0.63 27.78 0.77
C SER A 29 0.41 27.16 2.15
N PHE A 30 0.01 25.89 2.20
CA PHE A 30 0.01 25.13 3.45
C PHE A 30 1.16 24.12 3.44
N ARG A 31 2.14 24.36 4.32
CA ARG A 31 3.21 23.43 4.64
C ARG A 31 2.66 22.31 5.51
N ALA A 32 2.62 21.08 5.00
CA ALA A 32 2.46 19.88 5.82
C ALA A 32 3.85 19.26 6.10
N SER A 33 4.50 19.76 7.16
CA SER A 33 5.61 19.09 7.82
C SER A 33 5.12 17.79 8.45
N GLY A 34 5.81 16.68 8.22
CA GLY A 34 5.50 15.41 8.87
C GLY A 34 6.37 14.30 8.32
N VAL A 35 7.62 14.23 8.77
CA VAL A 35 8.44 13.02 8.67
C VAL A 35 7.83 12.05 9.69
N ILE A 36 7.24 10.94 9.24
CA ILE A 36 6.71 9.92 10.15
C ILE A 36 7.82 8.91 10.37
N ASP A 37 8.47 9.04 11.53
CA ASP A 37 9.23 7.96 12.15
C ASP A 37 8.29 6.77 12.38
N VAL A 38 8.78 5.55 12.16
CA VAL A 38 8.03 4.32 12.42
C VAL A 38 8.49 3.76 13.78
N PRO A 39 7.82 4.08 14.91
CA PRO A 39 8.08 3.40 16.16
C PRO A 39 7.22 2.14 16.25
N PHE A 40 7.80 0.98 16.01
CA PHE A 40 7.27 -0.27 16.57
C PHE A 40 7.88 -0.47 17.98
N GLY A 41 7.08 -0.24 19.04
CA GLY A 41 7.26 -0.95 20.32
C GLY A 41 7.06 -0.19 21.64
N ARG A 42 6.32 -0.88 22.54
CA ARG A 42 6.19 -0.82 24.04
C ARG A 42 5.11 0.12 24.62
N ARG A 43 4.26 -0.25 25.60
CA ARG A 43 4.06 -1.42 26.51
C ARG A 43 2.56 -1.49 26.88
N ALA A 44 1.99 -2.67 27.02
CA ALA A 44 0.80 -2.91 27.85
C ALA A 44 1.18 -3.87 28.99
N THR A 45 0.93 -3.46 30.23
CA THR A 45 1.25 -4.19 31.46
C THR A 45 0.04 -4.96 31.98
N GLY A 46 0.15 -6.30 32.09
CA GLY A 46 -0.66 -7.19 32.95
C GLY A 46 -2.12 -7.41 32.50
N ARG A 47 -2.80 -8.53 32.73
CA ARG A 47 -2.58 -9.66 33.65
C ARG A 47 -3.52 -10.84 33.23
N HIS A 48 -2.96 -12.06 33.14
CA HIS A 48 -3.48 -13.44 33.26
C HIS A 48 -4.62 -14.05 32.39
N THR A 49 -4.46 -15.37 32.19
CA THR A 49 -4.86 -16.34 31.16
C THR A 49 -6.01 -17.30 31.61
N PRO A 50 -6.58 -18.18 30.73
CA PRO A 50 -5.97 -19.50 30.50
C PRO A 50 -5.99 -20.04 29.06
N SER A 51 -5.09 -21.01 28.88
CA SER A 51 -4.68 -21.82 27.72
C SER A 51 -5.77 -22.70 27.09
N SER A 52 -5.82 -22.76 25.74
CA SER A 52 -6.12 -23.99 24.99
C SER A 52 -5.64 -23.92 23.52
N ALA A 53 -5.00 -25.01 23.07
CA ALA A 53 -4.67 -25.39 21.68
C ALA A 53 -3.80 -24.42 20.85
N GLY A 54 -2.47 -24.63 20.90
CA GLY A 54 -1.53 -24.65 19.76
C GLY A 54 -1.52 -23.55 18.68
N GLY A 55 -2.34 -22.50 18.78
CA GLY A 55 -2.30 -21.34 17.92
C GLY A 55 -1.28 -20.37 18.48
N GLN A 56 -0.21 -20.11 17.74
CA GLN A 56 0.65 -18.97 18.04
C GLN A 56 -0.25 -17.74 18.14
N SER A 57 -0.22 -17.06 19.29
CA SER A 57 -0.97 -15.83 19.42
C SER A 57 -0.32 -14.79 18.48
N GLU A 58 -1.07 -13.84 17.92
CA GLU A 58 -0.48 -12.79 17.06
C GLU A 58 0.68 -12.02 17.73
N ARG A 59 0.75 -12.08 19.07
CA ARG A 59 1.86 -11.54 19.88
C ARG A 59 3.20 -12.24 19.60
N ASP A 60 3.17 -13.47 19.11
CA ASP A 60 4.34 -14.32 18.86
C ASP A 60 4.82 -14.24 17.40
N TRP A 61 4.09 -13.54 16.52
CA TRP A 61 4.48 -13.41 15.12
C TRP A 61 5.78 -12.63 14.96
N SER A 62 6.58 -13.01 13.97
CA SER A 62 7.68 -12.20 13.47
C SER A 62 7.15 -10.96 12.74
N ASP A 63 8.03 -10.00 12.47
CA ASP A 63 7.64 -8.80 11.71
C ASP A 63 7.35 -9.13 10.24
N ALA A 64 7.98 -10.17 9.70
CA ALA A 64 7.66 -10.71 8.39
C ALA A 64 6.25 -11.31 8.37
N GLN A 65 5.91 -12.16 9.35
CA GLN A 65 4.57 -12.77 9.45
C GLN A 65 3.48 -11.69 9.60
N ARG A 66 3.69 -10.68 10.45
CA ARG A 66 2.77 -9.54 10.59
C ARG A 66 2.62 -8.76 9.29
N LEU A 67 3.73 -8.46 8.60
CA LEU A 67 3.70 -7.73 7.34
C LEU A 67 2.89 -8.49 6.28
N LEU A 68 3.16 -9.78 6.09
CA LEU A 68 2.48 -10.61 5.09
C LEU A 68 0.99 -10.75 5.38
N TYR A 69 0.64 -11.01 6.65
CA TYR A 69 -0.76 -11.07 7.06
C TYR A 69 -1.51 -9.78 6.74
N TRP A 70 -1.00 -8.64 7.21
CA TRP A 70 -1.69 -7.37 7.01
C TRP A 70 -1.67 -6.91 5.56
N TRP A 71 -0.58 -7.14 4.82
CA TRP A 71 -0.49 -6.84 3.39
C TRP A 71 -1.59 -7.56 2.61
N GLN A 72 -1.89 -8.83 2.92
CA GLN A 72 -2.98 -9.56 2.30
C GLN A 72 -4.35 -9.11 2.81
N ALA A 73 -4.53 -9.05 4.13
CA ALA A 73 -5.82 -8.73 4.74
C ALA A 73 -6.33 -7.35 4.33
N GLU A 74 -5.46 -6.34 4.27
CA GLU A 74 -5.86 -4.97 3.91
C GLU A 74 -6.26 -4.87 2.44
N ARG A 75 -5.62 -5.63 1.54
CA ARG A 75 -6.08 -5.70 0.14
C ARG A 75 -7.47 -6.31 0.06
N GLU A 76 -7.73 -7.39 0.78
CA GLU A 76 -9.04 -8.03 0.79
C GLU A 76 -10.11 -7.09 1.35
N LEU A 77 -9.80 -6.35 2.42
CA LEU A 77 -10.70 -5.34 2.99
C LEU A 77 -10.96 -4.21 1.98
N LEU A 78 -9.93 -3.66 1.35
CA LEU A 78 -10.08 -2.62 0.33
C LEU A 78 -11.00 -3.08 -0.81
N LEU A 79 -10.78 -4.29 -1.35
CA LEU A 79 -11.60 -4.83 -2.44
C LEU A 79 -13.05 -5.07 -2.02
N LYS A 80 -13.29 -5.50 -0.77
CA LYS A 80 -14.65 -5.61 -0.22
C LYS A 80 -15.32 -4.25 -0.11
N THR A 81 -14.60 -3.23 0.38
CA THR A 81 -15.12 -1.86 0.47
C THR A 81 -15.46 -1.31 -0.91
N LEU A 82 -14.59 -1.50 -1.91
CA LEU A 82 -14.87 -1.13 -3.31
C LEU A 82 -16.09 -1.85 -3.88
N ALA A 83 -16.27 -3.14 -3.57
CA ALA A 83 -17.41 -3.91 -4.05
C ALA A 83 -18.75 -3.49 -3.44
N ALA A 84 -18.72 -2.79 -2.29
CA ALA A 84 -19.91 -2.28 -1.61
C ALA A 84 -20.32 -0.87 -2.09
N VAL A 85 -19.53 -0.22 -2.95
CA VAL A 85 -19.84 1.11 -3.48
C VAL A 85 -21.08 1.06 -4.39
N PRO A 86 -22.06 1.97 -4.21
CA PRO A 86 -23.22 2.08 -5.10
C PRO A 86 -22.80 2.34 -6.56
N GLU A 87 -23.43 1.65 -7.53
CA GLU A 87 -23.05 1.74 -8.95
C GLU A 87 -23.13 3.17 -9.49
N ASP A 88 -24.05 3.99 -8.99
CA ASP A 88 -24.21 5.41 -9.37
C ASP A 88 -23.15 6.33 -8.77
N GLN A 89 -22.27 5.83 -7.89
CA GLN A 89 -21.22 6.60 -7.21
C GLN A 89 -19.80 6.12 -7.52
N ILE A 90 -19.62 5.13 -8.40
CA ILE A 90 -18.30 4.54 -8.69
C ILE A 90 -17.34 5.50 -9.38
N ASP A 91 -17.87 6.46 -10.13
CA ASP A 91 -17.11 7.50 -10.84
C ASP A 91 -17.09 8.83 -10.06
N GLU A 92 -17.87 8.96 -8.99
CA GLU A 92 -17.97 10.18 -8.19
C GLU A 92 -16.72 10.37 -7.31
N PRO A 93 -16.11 11.58 -7.30
CA PRO A 93 -14.97 11.87 -6.44
C PRO A 93 -15.28 11.65 -4.95
N LEU A 94 -14.27 11.19 -4.21
CA LEU A 94 -14.29 11.16 -2.74
C LEU A 94 -14.16 12.58 -2.18
N ALA A 95 -14.26 12.74 -0.85
CA ALA A 95 -14.33 14.04 -0.17
C ALA A 95 -13.20 15.02 -0.56
N ASP A 96 -11.99 14.50 -0.77
CA ASP A 96 -10.81 15.31 -1.14
C ASP A 96 -10.71 15.60 -2.64
N GLY A 97 -11.66 15.12 -3.45
CA GLY A 97 -11.79 15.40 -4.89
C GLY A 97 -10.74 14.73 -5.80
N ALA A 98 -9.72 14.07 -5.23
CA ALA A 98 -8.58 13.53 -5.97
C ALA A 98 -8.84 12.14 -6.62
N TRP A 99 -9.73 11.34 -6.03
CA TRP A 99 -9.95 9.95 -6.42
C TRP A 99 -11.44 9.63 -6.52
N SER A 100 -11.81 8.77 -7.46
CA SER A 100 -13.09 8.05 -7.45
C SER A 100 -12.86 6.58 -7.04
N PRO A 101 -13.88 5.84 -6.59
CA PRO A 101 -13.77 4.41 -6.30
C PRO A 101 -13.17 3.59 -7.46
N LYS A 102 -13.62 3.87 -8.68
CA LYS A 102 -13.08 3.24 -9.89
C LYS A 102 -11.64 3.67 -10.17
N GLY A 103 -11.31 4.94 -9.90
CA GLY A 103 -9.94 5.46 -9.97
C GLY A 103 -8.99 4.73 -9.01
N ILE A 104 -9.43 4.47 -7.77
CA ILE A 104 -8.66 3.69 -6.78
C ILE A 104 -8.42 2.27 -7.27
N ALA A 105 -9.44 1.58 -7.79
CA ALA A 105 -9.30 0.23 -8.30
C ALA A 105 -8.32 0.16 -9.49
N ALA A 106 -8.40 1.12 -10.41
CA ALA A 106 -7.46 1.25 -11.53
C ALA A 106 -6.03 1.53 -11.06
N HIS A 107 -5.85 2.47 -10.13
CA HIS A 107 -4.58 2.82 -9.52
C HIS A 107 -3.93 1.60 -8.83
N ARG A 108 -4.67 0.87 -8.00
CA ARG A 108 -4.14 -0.32 -7.33
C ARG A 108 -3.83 -1.46 -8.29
N LEU A 109 -4.60 -1.63 -9.37
CA LEU A 109 -4.27 -2.61 -10.41
C LEU A 109 -2.92 -2.29 -11.06
N PHE A 110 -2.70 -1.03 -11.41
CA PHE A 110 -1.44 -0.58 -12.00
C PHE A 110 -0.26 -0.79 -11.04
N TRP A 111 -0.34 -0.27 -9.82
CA TRP A 111 0.79 -0.36 -8.89
C TRP A 111 1.04 -1.77 -8.39
N GLU A 112 0.03 -2.63 -8.23
CA GLU A 112 0.29 -4.05 -7.92
C GLU A 112 1.10 -4.73 -9.05
N ALA A 113 0.91 -4.34 -10.32
CA ALA A 113 1.70 -4.88 -11.43
C ALA A 113 3.16 -4.40 -11.37
N GLU A 114 3.37 -3.13 -11.06
CA GLU A 114 4.72 -2.57 -10.86
C GLU A 114 5.40 -3.17 -9.61
N GLU A 115 4.68 -3.30 -8.50
CA GLU A 115 5.14 -3.95 -7.26
C GLU A 115 5.55 -5.40 -7.52
N ARG A 116 4.75 -6.14 -8.30
CA ARG A 116 5.08 -7.50 -8.73
C ARG A 116 6.37 -7.54 -9.54
N ALA A 117 6.50 -6.69 -10.56
CA ALA A 117 7.70 -6.63 -11.39
C ALA A 117 8.95 -6.30 -10.55
N ALA A 118 8.82 -5.37 -9.60
CA ALA A 118 9.87 -5.00 -8.66
C ALA A 118 10.28 -6.15 -7.73
N ILE A 119 9.33 -6.98 -7.30
CA ILE A 119 9.60 -8.22 -6.55
C ILE A 119 10.32 -9.25 -7.43
N GLU A 120 9.94 -9.39 -8.70
CA GLU A 120 10.63 -10.27 -9.66
C GLU A 120 12.09 -9.84 -9.88
N GLU A 121 12.34 -8.53 -10.04
CA GLU A 121 13.68 -7.95 -10.10
C GLU A 121 14.49 -8.29 -8.84
N HIS A 122 13.90 -8.11 -7.66
CA HIS A 122 14.54 -8.45 -6.39
C HIS A 122 14.94 -9.93 -6.30
N LEU A 123 14.02 -10.83 -6.64
CA LEU A 123 14.26 -12.28 -6.64
C LEU A 123 15.32 -12.69 -7.69
N GLY A 124 15.46 -11.90 -8.75
CA GLY A 124 16.53 -12.04 -9.75
C GLY A 124 17.89 -11.49 -9.29
N GLY A 125 17.99 -10.94 -8.08
CA GLY A 125 19.20 -10.32 -7.54
C GLY A 125 19.45 -8.88 -8.03
N ALA A 126 18.49 -8.28 -8.73
CA ALA A 126 18.56 -6.89 -9.15
C ALA A 126 18.01 -5.95 -8.06
N PHE A 127 18.42 -4.69 -8.11
CA PHE A 127 17.78 -3.65 -7.30
C PHE A 127 16.44 -3.28 -7.95
N PRO A 128 15.33 -3.24 -7.19
CA PRO A 128 14.04 -2.94 -7.77
C PRO A 128 13.95 -1.51 -8.31
N SER A 129 13.67 -1.37 -9.59
CA SER A 129 13.57 -0.09 -10.30
C SER A 129 12.48 0.80 -9.70
N LEU A 130 11.43 0.20 -9.15
CA LEU A 130 10.34 0.88 -8.48
C LEU A 130 10.78 1.68 -7.24
N LEU A 131 11.84 1.25 -6.54
CA LEU A 131 12.37 2.00 -5.40
C LEU A 131 13.16 3.25 -5.79
N ASP A 132 13.58 3.33 -7.05
CA ASP A 132 14.19 4.52 -7.67
C ASP A 132 13.18 5.31 -8.52
N PHE A 133 11.88 5.00 -8.42
CA PHE A 133 10.87 5.66 -9.22
C PHE A 133 10.79 7.16 -8.89
N PRO A 134 10.90 8.05 -9.90
CA PRO A 134 10.99 9.48 -9.67
C PRO A 134 9.67 10.04 -9.13
N THR A 135 9.69 10.55 -7.90
CA THR A 135 8.51 11.09 -7.20
C THR A 135 7.75 12.15 -7.99
N ARG A 136 8.46 13.00 -8.75
CA ARG A 136 7.87 14.02 -9.64
C ARG A 136 6.98 13.46 -10.76
N ARG A 137 7.03 12.15 -11.03
CA ARG A 137 6.21 11.48 -12.06
C ARG A 137 5.01 10.75 -11.49
N ILE A 138 4.90 10.60 -10.16
CA ILE A 138 3.84 9.82 -9.51
C ILE A 138 2.45 10.29 -9.98
N ASP A 139 2.17 11.60 -9.93
CA ASP A 139 0.88 12.15 -10.35
C ASP A 139 0.55 11.86 -11.82
N SER A 140 1.51 12.12 -12.71
CA SER A 140 1.31 11.86 -14.14
C SER A 140 1.11 10.38 -14.44
N THR A 141 1.79 9.50 -13.71
CA THR A 141 1.64 8.05 -13.85
C THR A 141 0.30 7.58 -13.30
N ASN A 142 -0.13 8.10 -12.15
CA ASN A 142 -1.45 7.82 -11.59
C ASN A 142 -2.57 8.23 -12.54
N ALA A 143 -2.51 9.46 -13.07
CA ALA A 143 -3.49 9.95 -14.03
C ALA A 143 -3.52 9.10 -15.31
N ALA A 144 -2.35 8.71 -15.84
CA ALA A 144 -2.26 7.84 -17.01
C ALA A 144 -2.82 6.44 -16.74
N ALA A 145 -2.54 5.86 -15.57
CA ALA A 145 -3.05 4.56 -15.16
C ALA A 145 -4.58 4.57 -15.08
N VAL A 146 -5.16 5.55 -14.38
CA VAL A 146 -6.62 5.72 -14.27
C VAL A 146 -7.25 5.92 -15.66
N ALA A 147 -6.68 6.77 -16.50
CA ALA A 147 -7.19 7.00 -17.86
C ALA A 147 -7.16 5.73 -18.72
N SER A 148 -6.06 4.97 -18.68
CA SER A 148 -5.89 3.75 -19.47
C SER A 148 -6.84 2.60 -19.07
N LEU A 149 -7.39 2.66 -17.86
CA LEU A 149 -8.27 1.64 -17.30
C LEU A 149 -9.71 2.14 -17.11
N GLY A 150 -10.00 3.40 -17.48
CA GLY A 150 -11.27 4.08 -17.22
C GLY A 150 -12.49 3.45 -17.91
N ASP A 151 -12.31 2.76 -19.02
CA ASP A 151 -13.41 2.07 -19.73
C ASP A 151 -13.83 0.75 -19.06
N ARG A 152 -13.04 0.25 -18.09
CA ARG A 152 -13.36 -1.01 -17.41
C ARG A 152 -14.39 -0.80 -16.32
N ARG A 153 -15.36 -1.70 -16.22
CA ARG A 153 -16.30 -1.75 -15.08
C ARG A 153 -15.55 -1.97 -13.76
N LEU A 154 -16.02 -1.36 -12.67
CA LEU A 154 -15.40 -1.51 -11.34
C LEU A 154 -15.24 -2.99 -10.94
N SER A 155 -16.27 -3.82 -11.15
CA SER A 155 -16.22 -5.26 -10.86
C SER A 155 -15.18 -6.03 -11.70
N ALA A 156 -14.83 -5.54 -12.90
CA ALA A 156 -13.74 -6.11 -13.69
C ALA A 156 -12.36 -5.70 -13.15
N LEU A 157 -12.23 -4.46 -12.67
CA LEU A 157 -11.01 -3.98 -12.01
C LEU A 157 -10.75 -4.74 -10.70
N ILE A 158 -11.76 -4.89 -9.85
CA ILE A 158 -11.65 -5.65 -8.58
C ILE A 158 -11.15 -7.07 -8.84
N ARG A 159 -11.77 -7.79 -9.79
CA ARG A 159 -11.33 -9.14 -10.16
C ARG A 159 -9.89 -9.16 -10.67
N ALA A 160 -9.52 -8.21 -11.53
CA ALA A 160 -8.16 -8.13 -12.04
C ALA A 160 -7.12 -7.88 -10.93
N VAL A 161 -7.45 -7.03 -9.94
CA VAL A 161 -6.58 -6.79 -8.77
C VAL A 161 -6.46 -8.06 -7.92
N GLN A 162 -7.58 -8.76 -7.67
CA GLN A 162 -7.58 -10.00 -6.91
C GLN A 162 -6.76 -11.11 -7.59
N ASP A 163 -6.95 -11.30 -8.89
CA ASP A 163 -6.21 -12.26 -9.70
C ASP A 163 -4.71 -11.96 -9.69
N LEU A 164 -4.34 -10.68 -9.82
CA LEU A 164 -2.95 -10.27 -9.80
C LEU A 164 -2.34 -10.48 -8.41
N ARG A 165 -3.05 -10.12 -7.34
CA ARG A 165 -2.63 -10.36 -5.95
C ARG A 165 -2.35 -11.84 -5.70
N GLY A 166 -3.21 -12.75 -6.16
CA GLY A 166 -2.98 -14.19 -6.02
C GLY A 166 -1.66 -14.63 -6.65
N ARG A 167 -1.30 -14.09 -7.81
CA ARG A 167 0.00 -14.37 -8.46
C ARG A 167 1.16 -13.70 -7.73
N THR A 168 0.96 -12.51 -7.15
CA THR A 168 1.98 -11.80 -6.37
C THR A 168 2.29 -12.55 -5.07
N VAL A 169 1.28 -13.12 -4.40
CA VAL A 169 1.46 -13.97 -3.20
C VAL A 169 2.44 -15.11 -3.49
N THR A 170 2.24 -15.86 -4.59
CA THR A 170 3.14 -16.95 -4.99
C THR A 170 4.59 -16.49 -5.20
N LEU A 171 4.81 -15.24 -5.62
CA LEU A 171 6.18 -14.69 -5.70
C LEU A 171 6.74 -14.34 -4.33
N VAL A 172 5.93 -13.70 -3.48
CA VAL A 172 6.34 -13.26 -2.15
C VAL A 172 6.69 -14.43 -1.25
N GLU A 173 6.01 -15.57 -1.39
CA GLU A 173 6.33 -16.82 -0.68
C GLU A 173 7.74 -17.36 -0.97
N ARG A 174 8.38 -16.91 -2.05
CA ARG A 174 9.76 -17.29 -2.39
C ARG A 174 10.80 -16.44 -1.66
N ILE A 175 10.39 -15.36 -0.99
CA ILE A 175 11.29 -14.48 -0.25
C ILE A 175 11.56 -15.10 1.13
N PRO A 176 12.83 -15.28 1.53
CA PRO A 176 13.16 -15.77 2.86
C PRO A 176 12.58 -14.90 3.97
N GLU A 177 12.04 -15.52 5.02
CA GLU A 177 11.47 -14.77 6.15
C GLU A 177 12.49 -13.83 6.81
N ALA A 178 13.77 -14.24 6.87
CA ALA A 178 14.86 -13.42 7.39
C ALA A 178 15.04 -12.11 6.60
N ASP A 179 14.85 -12.16 5.28
CA ASP A 179 14.90 -10.98 4.41
C ASP A 179 13.74 -10.04 4.71
N LEU A 180 12.53 -10.58 4.85
CA LEU A 180 11.35 -9.78 5.20
C LEU A 180 11.39 -9.22 6.63
N ASN A 181 12.17 -9.80 7.54
CA ASN A 181 12.41 -9.23 8.86
C ASN A 181 13.45 -8.09 8.83
N SER A 182 14.25 -7.98 7.77
CA SER A 182 15.24 -6.92 7.62
C SER A 182 14.60 -5.61 7.14
N GLN A 183 14.66 -4.57 7.96
CA GLN A 183 14.04 -3.26 7.67
C GLN A 183 14.55 -2.58 6.39
N GLY A 184 15.74 -2.94 5.92
CA GLY A 184 16.34 -2.42 4.68
C GLY A 184 16.16 -3.31 3.47
N ASN A 185 15.50 -4.47 3.60
CA ASN A 185 15.28 -5.36 2.47
C ASN A 185 14.30 -4.70 1.47
N PRO A 186 14.64 -4.64 0.17
CA PRO A 186 13.80 -4.02 -0.85
C PRO A 186 12.36 -4.57 -0.90
N ALA A 187 12.18 -5.89 -0.81
CA ALA A 187 10.84 -6.46 -0.87
C ALA A 187 10.00 -6.11 0.38
N ARG A 188 10.62 -6.06 1.57
CA ARG A 188 9.94 -5.57 2.78
C ARG A 188 9.41 -4.14 2.58
N ILE A 189 10.23 -3.26 2.00
CA ILE A 189 9.85 -1.87 1.73
C ILE A 189 8.68 -1.81 0.75
N LEU A 190 8.76 -2.54 -0.37
CA LEU A 190 7.71 -2.59 -1.39
C LEU A 190 6.36 -3.04 -0.80
N LEU A 191 6.35 -4.15 -0.06
CA LEU A 191 5.14 -4.68 0.59
C LEU A 191 4.59 -3.71 1.64
N GLY A 192 5.47 -3.04 2.39
CA GLY A 192 5.08 -2.05 3.39
C GLY A 192 4.42 -0.81 2.78
N VAL A 193 4.94 -0.32 1.65
CA VAL A 193 4.33 0.78 0.89
C VAL A 193 2.96 0.36 0.35
N ALA A 194 2.88 -0.80 -0.31
CA ALA A 194 1.61 -1.32 -0.84
C ALA A 194 0.53 -1.46 0.24
N LEU A 195 0.91 -1.97 1.43
CA LEU A 195 0.04 -2.09 2.59
C LEU A 195 -0.50 -0.73 3.06
N GLU A 196 0.35 0.30 3.18
CA GLU A 196 -0.13 1.61 3.64
C GLU A 196 -1.05 2.26 2.61
N HIS A 197 -0.77 2.13 1.31
CA HIS A 197 -1.67 2.61 0.26
C HIS A 197 -3.03 1.90 0.29
N ASP A 198 -3.05 0.58 0.52
CA ASP A 198 -4.32 -0.15 0.65
C ASP A 198 -5.14 0.37 1.86
N ARG A 199 -4.48 0.71 2.97
CA ARG A 199 -5.11 1.32 4.16
C ARG A 199 -5.61 2.74 3.92
N GLU A 200 -4.81 3.58 3.27
CA GLU A 200 -5.15 4.97 2.96
C GLU A 200 -6.46 5.00 2.15
N HIS A 201 -6.50 4.32 1.01
CA HIS A 201 -7.68 4.30 0.16
C HIS A 201 -8.89 3.62 0.80
N ARG A 202 -8.67 2.59 1.62
CA ARG A 202 -9.77 1.97 2.37
C ARG A 202 -10.41 2.99 3.33
N ARG A 203 -9.60 3.76 4.06
CA ARG A 203 -10.11 4.81 4.97
C ARG A 203 -10.85 5.91 4.20
N GLU A 204 -10.35 6.33 3.04
CA GLU A 204 -11.03 7.32 2.19
C GLU A 204 -12.41 6.82 1.73
N LEU A 205 -12.51 5.54 1.34
CA LEU A 205 -13.79 4.92 0.98
C LEU A 205 -14.72 4.77 2.18
N GLU A 206 -14.21 4.29 3.32
CA GLU A 206 -14.99 4.15 4.55
C GLU A 206 -15.49 5.50 5.07
N ALA A 207 -14.73 6.58 4.88
CA ALA A 207 -15.18 7.92 5.24
C ALA A 207 -16.40 8.40 4.44
N LYS A 208 -16.56 7.94 3.18
CA LYS A 208 -17.69 8.31 2.31
C LYS A 208 -18.84 7.30 2.36
N PHE A 209 -18.51 6.00 2.39
CA PHE A 209 -19.45 4.89 2.18
C PHE A 209 -19.56 3.95 3.37
N GLY A 210 -18.73 4.13 4.40
CA GLY A 210 -18.81 3.34 5.62
C GLY A 210 -20.15 3.54 6.33
N PRO A 211 -20.50 2.65 7.27
CA PRO A 211 -21.68 2.87 8.09
C PRO A 211 -21.56 4.23 8.76
N THR A 212 -22.48 5.13 8.46
CA THR A 212 -22.71 6.31 9.31
C THR A 212 -23.02 5.75 10.69
N SER A 213 -22.20 6.06 11.69
CA SER A 213 -22.54 5.73 13.08
C SER A 213 -24.00 6.14 13.30
N PRO A 214 -24.90 5.20 13.64
CA PRO A 214 -26.17 5.61 14.18
C PRO A 214 -25.86 6.31 15.51
N ASP A 215 -26.30 7.57 15.61
CA ASP A 215 -26.35 8.39 16.83
C ASP A 215 -25.09 9.23 17.17
N GLU A 216 -25.12 10.51 16.77
CA GLU A 216 -24.92 11.64 17.70
C GLU A 216 -26.30 12.24 18.06
#